data_AF-A0A968AM13-F1
#
_entry.id   AF-A0A968AM13-F1
#
_cell.length_a   1.000
_cell.length_b   1.000
_cell.length_c   1.000
_cell.angle_alpha   90.00
_cell.angle_beta   90.00
_cell.angle_gamma   90.00
#
_symmetry.space_group_name_H-M   'P 1'
#
loop_
_entity.id
_entity.type
_entity.pdbx_description
1 polymer ?
#
loop_
_entity_poly.entity_id
_entity_poly.type
_entity_poly.pdbx_seq_one_letter_code
_entity_poly.pdbx_strand_id
1 'polypeptide(L)'
;RTKHLDNPIYVPRFLSFLTYASFDAEIEGLEEFSEEDWPTNIPLLYYSYHIMVGLGTIFILVMVVSAVFLYRRKLFQTNWLLWILLLMIPFPYIANTAGWFNAELGRQPWVVYNLMRTTEGISPHVSGGNSLFTLIGFIGLYFLLGVLFLLLVGREIYRGPELKK
;
A
#
# COMPACT_ATOMS: atom_id res chain seq x y z
N ARG A 1 11.63 -12.29 -23.25
CA ARG A 1 12.40 -12.28 -21.98
C ARG A 1 11.48 -12.87 -20.93
N THR A 2 11.61 -14.16 -20.61
CA THR A 2 10.65 -14.87 -19.75
C THR A 2 10.66 -14.26 -18.35
N LYS A 3 9.51 -13.69 -17.95
CA LYS A 3 9.34 -13.03 -16.65
C LYS A 3 9.08 -14.11 -15.60
N HIS A 4 10.14 -14.69 -15.04
CA HIS A 4 10.02 -15.65 -13.95
C HIS A 4 9.97 -14.91 -12.61
N LEU A 5 9.04 -15.31 -11.73
CA LEU A 5 9.05 -14.95 -10.32
C LEU A 5 9.94 -15.95 -9.59
N ASP A 6 10.99 -15.46 -8.93
CA ASP A 6 11.85 -16.31 -8.11
C ASP A 6 11.13 -16.64 -6.78
N ASN A 7 10.94 -17.93 -6.52
CA ASN A 7 10.36 -18.51 -5.30
C ASN A 7 8.92 -18.08 -4.94
N PRO A 8 7.93 -18.39 -5.80
CA PRO A 8 6.53 -18.09 -5.54
C PRO A 8 5.94 -19.02 -4.47
N ILE A 9 5.27 -18.43 -3.47
CA ILE A 9 4.47 -19.16 -2.48
C ILE A 9 3.03 -19.19 -2.99
N TYR A 10 2.57 -20.35 -3.45
CA TYR A 10 1.22 -20.50 -3.99
C TYR A 10 0.27 -21.11 -2.94
N VAL A 11 -0.85 -20.44 -2.71
CA VAL A 11 -2.01 -21.02 -2.00
C VAL A 11 -3.06 -21.37 -3.04
N PRO A 12 -3.21 -22.65 -3.42
CA PRO A 12 -4.10 -23.04 -4.51
C PRO A 12 -5.56 -22.74 -4.17
N ARG A 13 -6.33 -22.27 -5.16
CA ARG A 13 -7.80 -22.05 -5.12
C ARG A 13 -8.31 -21.03 -4.10
N PHE A 14 -7.42 -20.40 -3.31
CA PHE A 14 -7.81 -19.36 -2.35
C PHE A 14 -8.31 -18.10 -3.06
N LEU A 15 -7.69 -17.74 -4.20
CA LEU A 15 -8.12 -16.61 -5.02
C LEU A 15 -9.52 -16.85 -5.63
N SER A 16 -9.79 -18.06 -6.15
CA SER A 16 -11.11 -18.44 -6.67
C SER A 16 -12.21 -18.32 -5.63
N PHE A 17 -11.93 -18.76 -4.39
CA PHE A 17 -12.87 -18.60 -3.29
C PHE A 17 -13.10 -17.13 -2.91
N LEU A 18 -12.04 -16.32 -2.84
CA LEU A 18 -12.19 -14.89 -2.50
C LEU A 18 -12.95 -14.10 -3.57
N THR A 19 -12.76 -14.43 -4.85
CA THR A 19 -13.37 -13.70 -5.97
C THR A 19 -14.78 -14.18 -6.28
N TYR A 20 -15.00 -15.50 -6.32
CA TYR A 20 -16.25 -16.13 -6.80
C TYR A 20 -16.98 -16.95 -5.75
N ALA A 21 -16.53 -16.96 -4.48
CA ALA A 21 -17.06 -17.80 -3.40
C ALA A 21 -17.12 -19.30 -3.75
N SER A 22 -16.34 -19.75 -4.73
CA SER A 22 -16.27 -21.13 -5.20
C SER A 22 -14.82 -21.53 -5.45
N PHE A 23 -14.47 -22.78 -5.11
CA PHE A 23 -13.10 -23.28 -5.26
C PHE A 23 -12.77 -23.74 -6.68
N ASP A 24 -13.78 -23.88 -7.53
CA ASP A 24 -13.68 -24.41 -8.89
C ASP A 24 -13.81 -23.34 -9.97
N ALA A 25 -13.97 -22.06 -9.59
CA ALA A 25 -13.97 -20.98 -10.56
C ALA A 25 -12.57 -20.78 -11.15
N GLU A 26 -12.50 -20.88 -12.48
CA GLU A 26 -11.31 -20.58 -13.26
C GLU A 26 -11.10 -19.06 -13.32
N ILE A 27 -9.86 -18.64 -13.11
CA ILE A 27 -9.46 -17.23 -13.16
C ILE A 27 -8.52 -17.11 -14.33
N GLU A 28 -8.90 -16.27 -15.29
CA GLU A 28 -8.11 -15.98 -16.48
C GLU A 28 -6.69 -15.57 -16.09
N GLY A 29 -5.71 -16.29 -16.63
CA GLY A 29 -4.30 -16.00 -16.42
C GLY A 29 -3.88 -14.76 -17.17
N LEU A 30 -2.78 -14.12 -16.75
CA LEU A 30 -2.23 -12.97 -17.46
C LEU A 30 -1.87 -13.29 -18.93
N GLU A 31 -1.49 -14.54 -19.20
CA GLU A 31 -1.14 -15.03 -20.54
C GLU A 31 -2.34 -15.12 -21.50
N GLU A 32 -3.57 -15.03 -21.00
CA GLU A 32 -4.78 -15.00 -21.82
C GLU A 32 -5.05 -13.60 -22.41
N PHE A 33 -4.39 -12.56 -21.87
CA PHE A 33 -4.49 -11.18 -22.34
C PHE A 33 -3.35 -10.82 -23.29
N SER A 34 -3.61 -9.90 -24.22
CA SER A 34 -2.58 -9.33 -25.10
C SER A 34 -1.46 -8.68 -24.29
N GLU A 35 -0.19 -8.90 -24.68
CA GLU A 35 0.96 -8.31 -24.01
C GLU A 35 0.92 -6.76 -23.97
N GLU A 36 0.22 -6.14 -24.93
CA GLU A 36 0.04 -4.68 -25.01
C GLU A 36 -0.86 -4.10 -23.91
N ASP A 37 -1.65 -4.96 -23.25
CA ASP A 37 -2.56 -4.60 -22.18
C ASP A 37 -2.00 -4.96 -20.81
N TRP A 38 -0.82 -5.59 -20.77
CA TRP A 38 -0.18 -5.96 -19.53
C TRP A 38 0.31 -4.73 -18.75
N PRO A 39 0.22 -4.77 -17.41
CA PRO A 39 0.86 -3.78 -16.57
C PRO A 39 2.36 -3.69 -16.85
N THR A 40 2.87 -2.47 -16.93
CA THR A 40 4.28 -2.19 -17.26
C THR A 40 5.26 -2.82 -16.26
N ASN A 41 4.89 -2.94 -14.98
CA ASN A 41 5.75 -3.43 -13.91
C ASN A 41 5.09 -4.53 -13.05
N ILE A 42 5.03 -5.73 -13.62
CA ILE A 42 4.45 -6.93 -12.98
C ILE A 42 5.17 -7.32 -11.66
N PRO A 43 6.51 -7.31 -11.57
CA PRO A 43 7.17 -7.67 -10.30
C PRO A 43 6.79 -6.72 -9.15
N LEU A 44 6.78 -5.41 -9.41
CA LEU A 44 6.40 -4.44 -8.40
C LEU A 44 4.93 -4.62 -7.97
N LEU A 45 4.03 -4.87 -8.91
CA LEU A 45 2.64 -5.19 -8.64
C LEU A 45 2.51 -6.40 -7.69
N TYR A 46 3.22 -7.49 -7.99
CA TYR A 46 3.27 -8.68 -7.15
C TYR A 46 3.75 -8.37 -5.74
N TYR A 47 4.90 -7.71 -5.57
CA TYR A 47 5.44 -7.42 -4.24
C TYR A 47 4.57 -6.44 -3.46
N SER A 48 4.03 -5.39 -4.10
CA SER A 48 3.13 -4.42 -3.48
C SER A 48 1.87 -5.11 -2.94
N TYR A 49 1.27 -6.02 -3.70
CA TYR A 49 0.14 -6.83 -3.23
C TYR A 49 0.49 -7.64 -1.98
N HIS A 50 1.60 -8.37 -2.00
CA HIS A 50 2.00 -9.23 -0.88
C HIS A 50 2.35 -8.43 0.38
N ILE A 51 3.01 -7.27 0.23
CA ILE A 51 3.31 -6.38 1.36
C ILE A 51 2.01 -5.86 1.96
N MET A 52 1.06 -5.40 1.13
CA MET A 52 -0.23 -4.88 1.59
C MET A 52 -1.02 -5.96 2.36
N VAL A 53 -1.21 -7.13 1.76
CA VAL A 53 -1.99 -8.23 2.36
C VAL A 53 -1.29 -8.79 3.59
N GLY A 54 0.05 -8.94 3.54
CA GLY A 54 0.86 -9.42 4.66
C GLY A 54 0.76 -8.51 5.87
N LEU A 55 0.94 -7.20 5.69
CA LEU A 55 0.80 -6.22 6.76
C LEU A 55 -0.66 -6.13 7.26
N GLY A 56 -1.65 -6.17 6.37
CA GLY A 56 -3.07 -6.17 6.77
C GLY A 56 -3.42 -7.35 7.66
N THR A 57 -2.93 -8.54 7.32
CA THR A 57 -3.14 -9.76 8.12
C THR A 57 -2.45 -9.65 9.49
N ILE A 58 -1.23 -9.11 9.54
CA ILE A 58 -0.51 -8.84 10.80
C ILE A 58 -1.29 -7.84 11.67
N PHE A 59 -1.83 -6.77 11.09
CA PHE A 59 -2.62 -5.78 11.86
C PHE A 59 -3.87 -6.40 12.47
N ILE A 60 -4.60 -7.23 11.71
CA ILE A 60 -5.78 -7.93 12.24
C ILE A 60 -5.37 -8.80 13.44
N LEU A 61 -4.30 -9.59 13.31
CA LEU A 61 -3.81 -10.45 14.39
C LEU A 61 -3.44 -9.63 15.64
N VAL A 62 -2.63 -8.59 15.48
CA VAL A 62 -2.18 -7.71 16.58
C VAL A 62 -3.38 -7.02 17.25
N MET A 63 -4.35 -6.55 16.47
CA MET A 63 -5.55 -5.90 16.99
C MET A 63 -6.46 -6.87 17.75
N VAL A 64 -6.66 -8.08 17.24
CA VAL A 64 -7.44 -9.12 17.93
C VAL A 64 -6.79 -9.49 19.26
N VAL A 65 -5.48 -9.74 19.27
CA VAL A 65 -4.73 -10.02 20.51
C VAL A 65 -4.83 -8.85 21.49
N SER A 66 -4.66 -7.62 21.01
CA SER A 66 -4.78 -6.41 21.83
C SER A 66 -6.18 -6.23 22.41
N ALA A 67 -7.22 -6.49 21.62
CA ALA A 67 -8.61 -6.42 22.05
C ALA A 67 -8.94 -7.47 23.14
N VAL A 68 -8.43 -8.70 23.00
CA VAL A 68 -8.59 -9.74 24.02
C VAL A 68 -7.92 -9.35 25.34
N PHE A 69 -6.70 -8.79 25.28
CA PHE A 69 -5.99 -8.32 26.47
C PHE A 69 -6.64 -7.08 27.09
N LEU A 70 -7.23 -6.22 26.27
CA LEU A 70 -8.02 -5.07 26.73
C LEU A 70 -9.28 -5.54 27.46
N TYR A 71 -10.01 -6.49 26.89
CA TYR A 71 -11.21 -7.09 27.51
C TYR A 71 -10.87 -7.74 28.86
N ARG A 72 -9.71 -8.39 28.95
CA ARG A 72 -9.19 -8.98 30.20
C ARG A 72 -8.58 -7.95 31.17
N ARG A 73 -8.60 -6.65 30.84
CA ARG A 73 -7.99 -5.54 31.61
C ARG A 73 -6.49 -5.71 31.90
N LYS A 74 -5.77 -6.50 31.07
CA LYS A 74 -4.34 -6.77 31.22
C LYS A 74 -3.46 -6.04 30.19
N LEU A 75 -4.06 -5.36 29.21
CA LEU A 75 -3.32 -4.69 28.14
C LEU A 75 -2.24 -3.75 28.67
N PHE A 76 -2.62 -2.84 29.59
CA PHE A 76 -1.71 -1.84 30.16
C PHE A 76 -0.63 -2.42 31.09
N GLN A 77 -0.75 -3.68 31.49
CA GLN A 77 0.25 -4.39 32.29
C GLN A 77 1.22 -5.21 31.43
N THR A 78 0.93 -5.36 30.14
CA THR A 78 1.63 -6.27 29.23
C THR A 78 2.58 -5.49 28.33
N ASN A 79 3.78 -5.20 28.83
CA ASN A 79 4.75 -4.30 28.17
C ASN A 79 5.13 -4.73 26.74
N TRP A 80 5.31 -6.03 26.47
CA TRP A 80 5.70 -6.49 25.13
C TRP A 80 4.65 -6.18 24.07
N LEU A 81 3.36 -6.23 24.43
CA LEU A 81 2.25 -5.94 23.53
C LEU A 81 2.16 -4.44 23.23
N LEU A 82 2.43 -3.59 24.22
CA LEU A 82 2.54 -2.13 24.03
C LEU A 82 3.71 -1.77 23.12
N TRP A 83 4.85 -2.45 23.24
CA TRP A 83 5.99 -2.27 22.34
C TRP A 83 5.65 -2.65 20.90
N ILE A 84 4.94 -3.76 20.69
CA ILE A 84 4.48 -4.13 19.35
C ILE A 84 3.57 -3.04 18.78
N LEU A 85 2.58 -2.56 19.53
CA LEU A 85 1.68 -1.50 19.09
C LEU A 85 2.42 -0.22 18.72
N LEU A 86 3.44 0.17 19.51
CA LEU A 86 4.30 1.32 19.21
C LEU A 86 5.09 1.12 17.92
N LEU A 87 5.73 -0.04 17.76
CA LEU A 87 6.53 -0.35 16.58
C LEU A 87 5.67 -0.51 15.32
N MET A 88 4.36 -0.74 15.45
CA MET A 88 3.44 -0.83 14.31
C MET A 88 3.12 0.52 13.67
N ILE A 89 3.39 1.67 14.30
CA ILE A 89 3.02 3.01 13.80
C ILE A 89 3.40 3.28 12.31
N PRO A 90 4.61 2.98 11.82
CA PRO A 90 4.97 3.27 10.42
C PRO A 90 4.34 2.29 9.42
N PHE A 91 3.97 1.08 9.84
CA PHE A 91 3.56 0.02 8.92
C PHE A 91 2.22 0.28 8.21
N PRO A 92 1.18 0.89 8.83
CA PRO A 92 -0.03 1.30 8.13
C PRO A 92 0.24 2.24 6.95
N TYR A 93 1.21 3.15 7.07
CA TYR A 93 1.60 4.03 5.97
C TYR A 93 2.20 3.24 4.80
N ILE A 94 3.05 2.25 5.10
CA ILE A 94 3.65 1.35 4.11
C ILE A 94 2.56 0.52 3.42
N ALA A 95 1.67 -0.11 4.19
CA ALA A 95 0.58 -0.92 3.67
C ALA A 95 -0.36 -0.11 2.77
N ASN A 96 -0.71 1.12 3.19
CA ASN A 96 -1.54 2.02 2.40
C ASN A 96 -0.85 2.41 1.08
N THR A 97 0.43 2.76 1.14
CA THR A 97 1.22 3.11 -0.06
C THR A 97 1.33 1.92 -1.01
N ALA A 98 1.58 0.72 -0.49
CA ALA A 98 1.62 -0.51 -1.27
C ALA A 98 0.28 -0.83 -1.93
N GLY A 99 -0.84 -0.59 -1.23
CA GLY A 99 -2.18 -0.74 -1.79
C GLY A 99 -2.47 0.22 -2.94
N TRP A 100 -2.07 1.49 -2.80
CA TRP A 100 -2.15 2.47 -3.89
C TRP A 100 -1.26 2.10 -5.08
N PHE A 101 -0.03 1.63 -4.84
CA PHE A 101 0.81 1.11 -5.91
C PHE A 101 0.16 -0.07 -6.61
N ASN A 102 -0.43 -1.01 -5.89
CA ASN A 102 -1.11 -2.15 -6.49
C ASN A 102 -2.28 -1.70 -7.39
N ALA A 103 -3.14 -0.80 -6.89
CA ALA A 103 -4.28 -0.29 -7.66
C ALA A 103 -3.85 0.51 -8.90
N GLU A 104 -2.85 1.38 -8.76
CA GLU A 104 -2.44 2.29 -9.83
C GLU A 104 -1.57 1.60 -10.88
N LEU A 105 -0.63 0.75 -10.45
CA LEU A 105 0.21 -0.01 -11.38
C LEU A 105 -0.60 -1.10 -12.08
N GLY A 106 -1.56 -1.74 -11.39
CA GLY A 106 -2.44 -2.74 -11.99
C GLY A 106 -3.37 -2.18 -13.06
N ARG A 107 -3.62 -0.87 -13.04
CA ARG A 107 -4.45 -0.16 -14.01
C ARG A 107 -3.68 0.26 -15.26
N GLN A 108 -2.35 0.34 -15.20
CA GLN A 108 -1.52 0.61 -16.39
C GLN A 108 -1.71 -0.51 -17.43
N PRO A 109 -1.81 -0.21 -18.73
CA PRO A 109 -1.55 1.07 -19.40
C PRO A 109 -2.78 1.98 -19.57
N TRP A 110 -3.87 1.73 -18.85
CA TRP A 110 -5.13 2.45 -19.03
C TRP A 110 -5.22 3.67 -18.11
N VAL A 111 -5.78 4.78 -18.60
CA VAL A 111 -6.34 5.88 -17.79
C VAL A 111 -7.79 5.55 -17.45
N VAL A 112 -8.55 5.21 -18.47
CA VAL A 112 -9.90 4.67 -18.37
C VAL A 112 -9.91 3.36 -19.14
N TYR A 113 -10.27 2.28 -18.46
CA TYR A 113 -10.22 0.93 -19.02
C TYR A 113 -11.01 0.85 -20.34
N ASN A 114 -10.41 0.28 -21.37
CA ASN A 114 -10.95 0.19 -22.74
C ASN A 114 -11.32 1.50 -23.43
N LEU A 115 -10.98 2.66 -22.86
CA LEU A 115 -11.35 3.96 -23.43
C LEU A 115 -10.16 4.87 -23.70
N MET A 116 -9.18 4.94 -22.80
CA MET A 116 -8.07 5.88 -22.91
C MET A 116 -6.78 5.27 -22.35
N ARG A 117 -5.70 5.32 -23.12
CA ARG A 117 -4.36 4.86 -22.68
C ARG A 117 -3.59 5.98 -21.98
N THR A 118 -2.66 5.63 -21.09
CA THR A 118 -1.82 6.62 -20.38
C THR A 118 -0.93 7.45 -21.30
N THR A 119 -0.55 6.89 -22.45
CA THR A 119 0.17 7.62 -23.50
C THR A 119 -0.65 8.76 -24.11
N GLU A 120 -1.98 8.65 -24.11
CA GLU A 120 -2.89 9.65 -24.67
C GLU A 120 -3.26 10.74 -23.65
N GLY A 121 -2.98 10.51 -22.36
CA GLY A 121 -3.31 11.43 -21.26
C GLY A 121 -2.35 12.62 -21.11
N ILE A 122 -1.30 12.70 -21.92
CA ILE A 122 -0.27 13.73 -21.81
C ILE A 122 -0.70 14.99 -22.56
N SER A 123 -0.60 16.16 -21.91
CA SER A 123 -0.95 17.43 -22.55
C SER A 123 0.04 17.78 -23.67
N PRO A 124 -0.43 18.02 -24.91
CA PRO A 124 0.45 18.33 -26.04
C PRO A 124 1.03 19.75 -25.98
N HIS A 125 0.46 20.63 -25.16
CA HIS A 125 0.83 22.05 -25.08
C HIS A 125 1.77 22.38 -23.92
N VAL A 126 2.05 21.41 -23.04
CA VAL A 126 2.94 21.61 -21.89
C VAL A 126 4.29 21.00 -22.21
N SER A 127 5.34 21.83 -22.15
CA SER A 127 6.71 21.33 -22.34
C SER A 127 7.12 20.46 -21.15
N GLY A 128 7.90 19.40 -21.41
CA GLY A 128 8.45 18.55 -20.36
C GLY A 128 9.29 19.32 -19.34
N GLY A 129 9.92 20.44 -19.75
CA GLY A 129 10.65 21.33 -18.85
C GLY A 129 9.76 22.01 -17.81
N ASN A 130 8.57 22.49 -18.22
CA ASN A 130 7.61 23.09 -17.29
C ASN A 130 7.07 22.04 -16.30
N SER A 131 6.79 20.83 -16.77
CA SER A 131 6.36 19.71 -15.92
C SER A 131 7.44 19.32 -14.91
N LEU A 132 8.71 19.26 -15.32
CA LEU A 132 9.82 18.93 -14.43
C LEU A 132 10.04 20.03 -13.38
N PHE A 133 10.01 21.30 -13.79
CA PHE A 133 10.18 22.43 -12.89
C PHE A 133 9.09 22.46 -11.80
N THR A 134 7.82 22.31 -12.20
CA THR A 134 6.69 22.27 -11.26
C THR A 134 6.74 21.02 -10.37
N LEU A 135 7.12 19.86 -10.90
CA LEU A 135 7.30 18.64 -10.12
C LEU A 135 8.36 18.80 -9.03
N ILE A 136 9.53 19.36 -9.35
CA ILE A 136 10.58 19.65 -8.37
C ILE A 136 10.08 20.65 -7.32
N GLY A 137 9.33 21.68 -7.75
CA GLY A 137 8.69 22.63 -6.85
C GLY A 137 7.74 21.95 -5.85
N PHE A 138 6.86 21.07 -6.32
CA PHE A 138 5.95 20.31 -5.46
C PHE A 138 6.68 19.31 -4.55
N ILE A 139 7.73 18.64 -5.03
CA ILE A 139 8.58 17.77 -4.20
C ILE A 139 9.19 18.59 -3.06
N GLY A 140 9.79 19.74 -3.36
CA GLY A 140 10.38 20.61 -2.34
C GLY A 140 9.35 21.12 -1.33
N LEU A 141 8.17 21.53 -1.81
CA LEU A 141 7.08 21.99 -0.96
C LEU A 141 6.60 20.88 0.00
N TYR A 142 6.27 19.69 -0.54
CA TYR A 142 5.79 18.58 0.29
C TYR A 142 6.87 18.03 1.21
N PHE A 143 8.14 18.08 0.82
CA PHE A 143 9.26 17.75 1.69
C PHE A 143 9.32 18.71 2.89
N LEU A 144 9.24 20.02 2.65
CA LEU A 144 9.26 21.03 3.72
C LEU A 144 8.05 20.87 4.66
N LEU A 145 6.86 20.66 4.10
CA LEU A 145 5.65 20.38 4.90
C LEU A 145 5.80 19.10 5.73
N GLY A 146 6.37 18.04 5.14
CA GLY A 146 6.62 16.78 5.83
C GLY A 146 7.59 16.94 7.00
N VAL A 147 8.69 17.66 6.82
CA VAL A 147 9.65 17.98 7.90
C VAL A 147 8.97 18.79 9.01
N LEU A 148 8.23 19.84 8.65
CA LEU A 148 7.51 20.65 9.63
C LEU A 148 6.49 19.81 10.43
N PHE A 149 5.75 18.94 9.75
CA PHE A 149 4.80 18.03 10.38
C PHE A 149 5.49 17.12 11.40
N LEU A 150 6.61 16.48 11.04
CA LEU A 150 7.35 15.62 11.96
C LEU A 150 7.90 16.37 13.17
N LEU A 151 8.38 17.61 12.99
CA LEU A 151 8.82 18.46 14.09
C LEU A 151 7.67 18.82 15.04
N LEU A 152 6.51 19.18 14.49
CA LEU A 152 5.33 19.54 15.28
C LEU A 152 4.76 18.34 16.04
N VAL A 153 4.64 17.19 15.37
CA VAL A 153 4.20 15.94 16.00
C VAL A 153 5.18 15.51 17.09
N GLY A 154 6.49 15.57 16.81
CA GLY A 154 7.52 15.30 17.82
C GLY A 154 7.38 16.22 19.02
N ARG A 155 7.24 17.53 18.79
CA ARG A 155 7.04 18.52 19.87
C ARG A 155 5.82 18.20 20.73
N GLU A 156 4.70 17.83 20.11
CA GLU A 156 3.46 17.54 20.83
C GLU A 156 3.55 16.23 21.62
N ILE A 157 4.19 15.20 21.06
CA ILE A 157 4.47 13.94 21.75
C ILE A 157 5.34 14.19 22.99
N TYR A 158 6.38 15.04 22.88
CA TYR A 158 7.25 15.39 24.02
C TYR A 158 6.54 16.24 25.08
N ARG A 159 5.64 17.14 24.67
CA ARG A 159 4.85 17.94 25.61
C ARG A 159 3.95 17.05 26.47
N GLY A 160 3.41 15.99 25.88
CA GLY A 160 2.46 15.10 26.53
C GLY A 160 1.13 15.78 26.85
N PRO A 161 0.11 15.02 27.28
CA PRO A 161 -1.18 15.59 27.65
C PRO A 161 -1.05 16.44 28.92
N GLU A 162 -1.61 17.65 28.90
CA GLU A 162 -1.78 18.44 30.12
C GLU A 162 -2.77 17.71 31.04
N LEU A 163 -2.25 17.15 32.14
CA LEU A 163 -3.07 16.57 33.19
C LEU A 163 -3.87 17.70 33.85
N LYS A 164 -5.11 17.91 33.41
CA LYS A 164 -6.07 18.70 34.18
C LYS A 164 -6.20 18.04 35.56
N LYS A 165 -5.68 18.73 36.58
CA LYS A 165 -5.86 18.39 37.99
C LYS A 165 -7.32 18.51 38.40
#